data_AF-A0A955UCP7-F1
#
_entry.id   AF-A0A955UCP7-F1
#
_cell.length_a   1.000
_cell.length_b   1.000
_cell.length_c   1.000
_cell.angle_alpha   90.00
_cell.angle_beta   90.00
_cell.angle_gamma   90.00
#
_symmetry.space_group_name_H-M   'P 1'
#
loop_
_entity.id
_entity.type
_entity.pdbx_description
1 polymer ?
#
loop_
_entity_poly.entity_id
_entity_poly.type
_entity_poly.pdbx_seq_one_letter_code
_entity_poly.pdbx_strand_id
1 'polypeptide(L)'
;FLARFTDQSISPNVVTNIEGLSGSIKGLSSDQLAKADVALQGTVDKRAPFKIAGQINPLSEDAYTDVTVTFNNLDLPTVSPYAAHFVGYPITKGKLSLDLGYKVSEKTLVGANKVLIDQLTMGEKVESPDAMSLPIPLALALLKDRKGQIDIDLPVRGNLNDPDFSYGGVIWNALGNLLTKVATSPFAMVGGLVGSSGDDLQYVVFPAGIAHLSPPEQEKLNALGQALADRPALRLDIAGAADPQVDRQGLAAGQLLKQLQKRKFVQGSSSTTKGVSLEQIELSPEEEERLLQEMYVEQFGSRSTPPSSSPEGKAPDIPSPEEMRSKLLESIKVEDEQLRLLAQQRAQGIREFLLQEGKVSGDRVFLVEPNLHPVTEEETVRTPLALAAN
;
A
#
# COMPACT_ATOMS: atom_id res chain seq x y z
N PHE A 1 -47.10 -5.66 -12.07
CA PHE A 1 -47.60 -4.57 -11.19
C PHE A 1 -46.66 -3.38 -11.26
N LEU A 2 -47.17 -2.20 -10.94
CA LEU A 2 -46.36 -1.01 -10.64
C LEU A 2 -46.36 -0.84 -9.12
N ALA A 3 -45.20 -0.63 -8.53
CA ALA A 3 -45.04 -0.37 -7.11
C ALA A 3 -44.04 0.78 -6.89
N ARG A 4 -44.13 1.44 -5.75
CA ARG A 4 -43.17 2.46 -5.33
C ARG A 4 -42.61 2.05 -3.96
N PHE A 5 -41.29 2.07 -3.84
CA PHE A 5 -40.60 1.94 -2.58
C PHE A 5 -40.12 3.31 -2.11
N THR A 6 -40.21 3.57 -0.83
CA THR A 6 -39.74 4.82 -0.21
C THR A 6 -39.13 4.46 1.13
N ASP A 7 -37.82 4.64 1.25
CA ASP A 7 -37.14 4.54 2.52
C ASP A 7 -37.20 5.89 3.23
N GLN A 8 -37.83 5.90 4.40
CA GLN A 8 -37.99 7.07 5.28
C GLN A 8 -37.00 7.06 6.45
N SER A 9 -36.12 6.05 6.53
CA SER A 9 -35.09 5.96 7.58
C SER A 9 -33.91 6.90 7.33
N ILE A 10 -33.77 7.44 6.12
CA ILE A 10 -32.70 8.35 5.71
C ILE A 10 -33.31 9.62 5.11
N SER A 11 -32.66 10.76 5.37
CA SER A 11 -33.01 12.06 4.78
C SER A 11 -31.88 12.57 3.87
N PRO A 12 -32.16 12.97 2.62
CA PRO A 12 -33.47 12.90 1.96
C PRO A 12 -33.89 11.44 1.69
N ASN A 13 -35.20 11.20 1.66
CA ASN A 13 -35.77 9.86 1.46
C ASN A 13 -35.29 9.27 0.13
N VAL A 14 -34.97 7.97 0.15
CA VAL A 14 -34.66 7.22 -1.07
C VAL A 14 -35.97 6.70 -1.66
N VAL A 15 -36.26 7.09 -2.90
CA VAL A 15 -37.49 6.71 -3.60
C VAL A 15 -37.15 5.98 -4.89
N THR A 16 -37.73 4.80 -5.07
CA THR A 16 -37.55 4.00 -6.30
C THR A 16 -38.88 3.52 -6.83
N ASN A 17 -39.02 3.46 -8.16
CA ASN A 17 -40.19 2.88 -8.80
C ASN A 17 -39.86 1.46 -9.26
N ILE A 18 -40.77 0.54 -8.99
CA ILE A 18 -40.68 -0.86 -9.38
C ILE A 18 -41.72 -1.11 -10.46
N GLU A 19 -41.25 -1.53 -11.62
CA GLU A 19 -42.06 -1.79 -12.79
C GLU A 19 -41.95 -3.25 -13.23
N GLY A 20 -43.02 -3.77 -13.82
CA GLY A 20 -43.05 -5.15 -14.30
C GLY A 20 -42.94 -6.20 -13.19
N LEU A 21 -43.23 -5.84 -11.93
CA LEU A 21 -43.19 -6.79 -10.82
C LEU A 21 -44.13 -7.96 -11.11
N SER A 22 -43.57 -9.16 -11.13
CA SER A 22 -44.23 -10.42 -11.46
C SER A 22 -43.55 -11.58 -10.74
N GLY A 23 -44.26 -12.69 -10.54
CA GLY A 23 -43.72 -13.84 -9.82
C GLY A 23 -44.76 -14.57 -8.98
N SER A 24 -44.28 -15.42 -8.06
CA SER A 24 -45.11 -16.17 -7.12
C SER A 24 -44.42 -16.39 -5.78
N ILE A 25 -45.24 -16.48 -4.74
CA ILE A 25 -44.87 -17.05 -3.44
C ILE A 25 -45.83 -18.23 -3.21
N LYS A 26 -45.30 -19.44 -3.02
CA LYS A 26 -46.11 -20.68 -2.92
C LYS A 26 -45.76 -21.44 -1.66
N GLY A 27 -46.77 -21.96 -0.96
CA GLY A 27 -46.56 -22.76 0.25
C GLY A 27 -46.33 -21.93 1.52
N LEU A 28 -46.85 -20.70 1.57
CA LEU A 28 -46.80 -19.88 2.79
C LEU A 28 -47.63 -20.54 3.90
N SER A 29 -46.99 -20.85 5.03
CA SER A 29 -47.60 -21.46 6.21
C SER A 29 -46.91 -20.91 7.46
N SER A 30 -47.58 -21.00 8.61
CA SER A 30 -47.00 -20.74 9.94
C SER A 30 -46.36 -21.99 10.56
N ASP A 31 -46.46 -23.16 9.93
CA ASP A 31 -45.81 -24.38 10.40
C ASP A 31 -44.29 -24.20 10.41
N GLN A 32 -43.62 -24.57 11.51
CA GLN A 32 -42.18 -24.32 11.64
C GLN A 32 -41.33 -24.99 10.55
N LEU A 33 -41.72 -26.16 10.07
CA LEU A 33 -40.99 -26.90 9.04
C LEU A 33 -41.37 -26.52 7.61
N ALA A 34 -42.44 -25.74 7.42
CA ALA A 34 -42.84 -25.33 6.09
C ALA A 34 -41.82 -24.36 5.48
N LYS A 35 -41.68 -24.41 4.16
CA LYS A 35 -40.85 -23.48 3.40
C LYS A 35 -41.63 -23.06 2.17
N ALA A 36 -41.85 -21.77 2.05
CA ALA A 36 -42.51 -21.19 0.90
C ALA A 36 -41.49 -20.87 -0.19
N ASP A 37 -41.72 -21.34 -1.40
CA ASP A 37 -40.90 -21.00 -2.56
C ASP A 37 -41.23 -19.57 -3.01
N VAL A 38 -40.19 -18.76 -3.21
CA VAL A 38 -40.26 -17.39 -3.70
C VAL A 38 -39.59 -17.34 -5.06
N ALA A 39 -40.28 -16.73 -6.03
CA ALA A 39 -39.71 -16.37 -7.32
C ALA A 39 -40.35 -15.05 -7.76
N LEU A 40 -39.65 -13.94 -7.58
CA LEU A 40 -40.10 -12.60 -7.98
C LEU A 40 -39.09 -11.98 -8.93
N GLN A 41 -39.58 -11.17 -9.85
CA GLN A 41 -38.76 -10.40 -10.77
C GLN A 41 -39.42 -9.07 -11.12
N GLY A 42 -38.61 -8.12 -11.54
CA GLY A 42 -39.08 -6.82 -12.03
C GLY A 42 -37.92 -5.94 -12.43
N THR A 43 -38.19 -4.66 -12.54
CA THR A 43 -37.21 -3.64 -12.94
C THR A 43 -37.34 -2.41 -12.06
N VAL A 44 -36.22 -1.92 -11.52
CA VAL A 44 -36.15 -0.64 -10.81
C VAL A 44 -35.91 0.47 -11.83
N ASP A 45 -36.73 1.53 -11.74
CA ASP A 45 -36.71 2.73 -12.58
C ASP A 45 -36.51 2.43 -14.09
N LYS A 46 -37.18 1.37 -14.58
CA LYS A 46 -37.16 0.88 -15.98
C LYS A 46 -35.82 0.37 -16.51
N ARG A 47 -34.77 0.33 -15.68
CA ARG A 47 -33.39 0.10 -16.17
C ARG A 47 -32.64 -1.01 -15.46
N ALA A 48 -32.96 -1.25 -14.19
CA ALA A 48 -32.21 -2.17 -13.36
C ALA A 48 -33.05 -3.41 -13.06
N PRO A 49 -32.92 -4.50 -13.85
CA PRO A 49 -33.66 -5.71 -13.58
C PRO A 49 -33.21 -6.33 -12.27
N PHE A 50 -34.17 -6.86 -11.52
CA PHE A 50 -33.90 -7.63 -10.32
C PHE A 50 -34.63 -8.97 -10.33
N LYS A 51 -34.06 -9.93 -9.60
CA LYS A 51 -34.67 -11.23 -9.33
C LYS A 51 -34.50 -11.58 -7.87
N ILE A 52 -35.53 -12.16 -7.28
CA ILE A 52 -35.54 -12.72 -5.93
C ILE A 52 -35.98 -14.17 -6.07
N ALA A 53 -35.15 -15.11 -5.62
CA ALA A 53 -35.46 -16.52 -5.69
C ALA A 53 -34.97 -17.26 -4.46
N GLY A 54 -35.73 -18.23 -3.97
CA GLY A 54 -35.32 -19.06 -2.85
C GLY A 54 -36.50 -19.52 -2.00
N GLN A 55 -36.24 -19.73 -0.71
CA GLN A 55 -37.22 -20.25 0.23
C GLN A 55 -37.31 -19.38 1.47
N ILE A 56 -38.53 -19.17 1.97
CA ILE A 56 -38.79 -18.39 3.19
C ILE A 56 -39.78 -19.11 4.10
N ASN A 57 -39.67 -18.86 5.39
CA ASN A 57 -40.75 -19.08 6.36
C ASN A 57 -40.77 -17.90 7.32
N PRO A 58 -41.44 -16.78 6.95
CA PRO A 58 -41.45 -15.58 7.78
C PRO A 58 -42.54 -15.64 8.87
N LEU A 59 -43.41 -16.66 8.86
CA LEU A 59 -44.55 -16.77 9.78
C LEU A 59 -44.30 -17.79 10.91
N SER A 60 -43.19 -18.53 10.87
CA SER A 60 -42.74 -19.39 11.97
C SER A 60 -42.14 -18.58 13.12
N GLU A 61 -42.10 -19.18 14.31
CA GLU A 61 -41.43 -18.61 15.48
C GLU A 61 -39.94 -18.36 15.20
N ASP A 62 -39.26 -19.35 14.64
CA ASP A 62 -37.91 -19.20 14.09
C ASP A 62 -38.02 -18.90 12.60
N ALA A 63 -37.95 -17.61 12.25
CA ALA A 63 -38.01 -17.18 10.86
C ALA A 63 -36.88 -17.84 10.05
N TYR A 64 -37.24 -18.39 8.89
CA TYR A 64 -36.28 -18.98 7.95
C TYR A 64 -36.20 -18.15 6.67
N THR A 65 -34.99 -17.95 6.17
CA THR A 65 -34.77 -17.48 4.79
C THR A 65 -33.59 -18.21 4.20
N ASP A 66 -33.65 -18.50 2.92
CA ASP A 66 -32.52 -18.89 2.08
C ASP A 66 -32.83 -18.33 0.69
N VAL A 67 -32.47 -17.07 0.49
CA VAL A 67 -32.91 -16.26 -0.65
C VAL A 67 -31.71 -15.65 -1.34
N THR A 68 -31.76 -15.70 -2.67
CA THR A 68 -30.87 -14.97 -3.56
C THR A 68 -31.59 -13.74 -4.10
N VAL A 69 -30.88 -12.61 -4.12
CA VAL A 69 -31.36 -11.36 -4.69
C VAL A 69 -30.30 -10.83 -5.63
N THR A 70 -30.67 -10.61 -6.88
CA THR A 70 -29.78 -10.00 -7.87
C THR A 70 -30.35 -8.67 -8.32
N PHE A 71 -29.49 -7.67 -8.45
CA PHE A 71 -29.76 -6.41 -9.12
C PHE A 71 -28.68 -6.19 -10.15
N ASN A 72 -29.04 -5.73 -11.35
CA ASN A 72 -28.05 -5.38 -12.36
C ASN A 72 -28.21 -3.93 -12.78
N ASN A 73 -27.10 -3.19 -12.85
CA ASN A 73 -27.04 -1.87 -13.48
C ASN A 73 -27.96 -0.80 -12.85
N LEU A 74 -28.14 -0.84 -11.52
CA LEU A 74 -28.84 0.19 -10.76
C LEU A 74 -28.07 1.52 -10.85
N ASP A 75 -28.76 2.61 -11.15
CA ASP A 75 -28.19 3.96 -11.12
C ASP A 75 -27.85 4.33 -9.68
N LEU A 76 -26.56 4.43 -9.35
CA LEU A 76 -26.12 4.75 -7.99
C LEU A 76 -26.58 6.10 -7.43
N PRO A 77 -26.75 7.17 -8.25
CA PRO A 77 -27.29 8.43 -7.74
C PRO A 77 -28.66 8.27 -7.06
N THR A 78 -29.45 7.27 -7.45
CA THR A 78 -30.74 6.96 -6.82
C THR A 78 -30.60 6.57 -5.34
N VAL A 79 -29.48 5.95 -4.97
CA VAL A 79 -29.18 5.52 -3.59
C VAL A 79 -28.12 6.40 -2.91
N SER A 80 -27.77 7.54 -3.52
CA SER A 80 -26.82 8.52 -2.99
C SER A 80 -27.12 9.01 -1.56
N PRO A 81 -28.38 9.14 -1.09
CA PRO A 81 -28.64 9.59 0.27
C PRO A 81 -27.98 8.70 1.34
N TYR A 82 -27.86 7.39 1.10
CA TYR A 82 -27.13 6.50 2.02
C TYR A 82 -25.63 6.84 2.07
N ALA A 83 -25.01 7.08 0.91
CA ALA A 83 -23.59 7.43 0.84
C ALA A 83 -23.30 8.80 1.49
N ALA A 84 -24.18 9.78 1.27
CA ALA A 84 -24.10 11.07 1.95
C ALA A 84 -24.19 10.91 3.48
N HIS A 85 -25.11 10.08 3.97
CA HIS A 85 -25.34 9.88 5.39
C HIS A 85 -24.20 9.08 6.07
N PHE A 86 -23.83 7.91 5.54
CA PHE A 86 -22.90 6.99 6.21
C PHE A 86 -21.43 7.19 5.80
N VAL A 87 -21.16 7.68 4.59
CA VAL A 87 -19.80 7.90 4.08
C VAL A 87 -19.41 9.38 4.10
N GLY A 88 -20.39 10.29 4.09
CA GLY A 88 -20.15 11.74 4.03
C GLY A 88 -19.81 12.22 2.61
N TYR A 89 -20.04 11.40 1.59
CA TYR A 89 -19.82 11.74 0.18
C TYR A 89 -21.00 11.25 -0.66
N PRO A 90 -21.81 12.14 -1.24
CA PRO A 90 -22.89 11.75 -2.14
C PRO A 90 -22.31 11.14 -3.42
N ILE A 91 -23.06 10.25 -4.07
CA ILE A 91 -22.67 9.63 -5.33
C ILE A 91 -23.30 10.44 -6.47
N THR A 92 -22.45 10.97 -7.35
CA THR A 92 -22.89 11.75 -8.51
C THR A 92 -23.03 10.89 -9.77
N LYS A 93 -22.30 9.78 -9.84
CA LYS A 93 -22.31 8.85 -10.98
C LYS A 93 -21.87 7.45 -10.57
N GLY A 94 -22.46 6.46 -11.21
CA GLY A 94 -21.99 5.08 -11.18
C GLY A 94 -23.14 4.10 -11.40
N LYS A 95 -22.78 2.84 -11.63
CA LYS A 95 -23.72 1.72 -11.74
C LYS A 95 -23.43 0.70 -10.67
N LEU A 96 -24.48 0.11 -10.12
CA LEU A 96 -24.39 -0.93 -9.09
C LEU A 96 -25.04 -2.22 -9.60
N SER A 97 -24.29 -3.31 -9.48
CA SER A 97 -24.80 -4.66 -9.61
C SER A 97 -24.54 -5.40 -8.30
N LEU A 98 -25.55 -6.15 -7.85
CA LEU A 98 -25.53 -6.88 -6.60
C LEU A 98 -25.90 -8.34 -6.88
N ASP A 99 -25.15 -9.25 -6.29
CA ASP A 99 -25.55 -10.65 -6.13
C ASP A 99 -25.48 -10.99 -4.64
N LEU A 100 -26.65 -11.16 -4.06
CA LEU A 100 -26.86 -11.26 -2.62
C LEU A 100 -27.41 -12.64 -2.30
N GLY A 101 -26.81 -13.33 -1.34
CA GLY A 101 -27.34 -14.56 -0.77
C GLY A 101 -27.56 -14.36 0.72
N TYR A 102 -28.79 -14.50 1.19
CA TYR A 102 -29.14 -14.29 2.59
C TYR A 102 -29.85 -15.51 3.15
N LYS A 103 -29.21 -16.09 4.17
CA LYS A 103 -29.71 -17.22 4.92
C LYS A 103 -29.94 -16.86 6.37
N VAL A 104 -31.16 -17.07 6.85
CA VAL A 104 -31.50 -17.04 8.27
C VAL A 104 -31.95 -18.43 8.66
N SER A 105 -31.25 -19.02 9.61
CA SER A 105 -31.57 -20.32 10.21
C SER A 105 -31.07 -20.33 11.64
N GLU A 106 -31.84 -20.92 12.57
CA GLU A 106 -31.44 -21.01 13.99
C GLU A 106 -31.02 -19.64 14.55
N LYS A 107 -31.80 -18.61 14.22
CA LYS A 107 -31.57 -17.22 14.63
C LYS A 107 -30.18 -16.68 14.25
N THR A 108 -29.56 -17.24 13.22
CA THR A 108 -28.28 -16.77 12.69
C THR A 108 -28.48 -16.27 11.27
N LEU A 109 -28.05 -15.04 11.01
CA LEU A 109 -27.92 -14.47 9.67
C LEU A 109 -26.55 -14.84 9.09
N VAL A 110 -26.54 -15.37 7.88
CA VAL A 110 -25.36 -15.47 7.02
C VAL A 110 -25.69 -14.80 5.70
N GLY A 111 -24.93 -13.76 5.37
CA GLY A 111 -25.06 -13.01 4.12
C GLY A 111 -23.79 -13.13 3.29
N ALA A 112 -23.95 -13.40 2.00
CA ALA A 112 -22.92 -13.26 0.99
C ALA A 112 -23.31 -12.09 0.09
N ASN A 113 -22.49 -11.04 0.04
CA ASN A 113 -22.75 -9.87 -0.79
C ASN A 113 -21.64 -9.73 -1.81
N LYS A 114 -21.95 -9.95 -3.09
CA LYS A 114 -21.06 -9.57 -4.18
C LYS A 114 -21.53 -8.24 -4.73
N VAL A 115 -20.65 -7.27 -4.70
CA VAL A 115 -20.94 -5.89 -5.03
C VAL A 115 -20.01 -5.47 -6.15
N LEU A 116 -20.59 -5.25 -7.34
CA LEU A 116 -19.87 -4.67 -8.46
C LEU A 116 -20.35 -3.25 -8.68
N ILE A 117 -19.43 -2.30 -8.60
CA ILE A 117 -19.68 -0.91 -8.92
C ILE A 117 -18.88 -0.53 -10.16
N ASP A 118 -19.53 0.08 -11.14
CA ASP A 118 -18.89 0.55 -12.36
C ASP A 118 -18.92 2.09 -12.43
N GLN A 119 -17.77 2.67 -12.72
CA GLN A 119 -17.57 4.12 -12.92
C GLN A 119 -18.07 5.00 -11.78
N LEU A 120 -17.79 4.59 -10.52
CA LEU A 120 -18.10 5.39 -9.34
C LEU A 120 -17.44 6.77 -9.40
N THR A 121 -18.24 7.80 -9.15
CA THR A 121 -17.81 9.17 -8.92
C THR A 121 -18.56 9.72 -7.71
N MET A 122 -17.81 10.21 -6.73
CA MET A 122 -18.35 10.90 -5.56
C MET A 122 -18.45 12.41 -5.84
N GLY A 123 -19.37 13.07 -5.14
CA GLY A 123 -19.44 14.52 -5.04
C GLY A 123 -18.54 15.07 -3.93
N GLU A 124 -18.79 16.31 -3.55
CA GLU A 124 -18.07 16.98 -2.47
C GLU A 124 -18.42 16.37 -1.10
N LYS A 125 -17.47 16.46 -0.16
CA LYS A 125 -17.70 16.04 1.23
C LYS A 125 -18.87 16.84 1.81
N VAL A 126 -19.80 16.14 2.44
CA VAL A 126 -20.92 16.74 3.17
C VAL A 126 -20.77 16.44 4.66
N GLU A 127 -21.26 17.36 5.49
CA GLU A 127 -21.36 17.10 6.92
C GLU A 127 -22.49 16.11 7.19
N SER A 128 -22.14 15.00 7.84
CA SER A 128 -23.10 14.04 8.38
C SER A 128 -22.58 13.54 9.73
N PRO A 129 -23.38 13.61 10.81
CA PRO A 129 -22.99 13.14 12.13
C PRO A 129 -22.59 11.65 12.15
N ASP A 130 -23.22 10.86 11.29
CA ASP A 130 -23.04 9.41 11.19
C ASP A 130 -22.01 9.01 10.12
N ALA A 131 -21.32 9.98 9.50
CA ALA A 131 -20.31 9.69 8.49
C ALA A 131 -19.01 9.13 9.09
N MET A 132 -18.47 8.13 8.39
CA MET A 132 -17.16 7.57 8.72
C MET A 132 -16.04 8.61 8.56
N SER A 133 -15.16 8.70 9.57
CA SER A 133 -13.95 9.53 9.51
C SER A 133 -12.81 8.80 8.81
N LEU A 134 -12.93 8.59 7.50
CA LEU A 134 -11.96 7.85 6.68
C LEU A 134 -11.46 8.67 5.48
N PRO A 135 -10.23 8.40 4.97
CA PRO A 135 -9.71 9.02 3.75
C PRO A 135 -10.38 8.41 2.51
N ILE A 136 -11.64 8.77 2.26
CA ILE A 136 -12.46 8.22 1.16
C ILE A 136 -11.78 8.33 -0.21
N PRO A 137 -11.12 9.44 -0.59
CA PRO A 137 -10.41 9.51 -1.87
C PRO A 137 -9.36 8.41 -2.04
N LEU A 138 -8.57 8.14 -1.00
CA LEU A 138 -7.55 7.07 -1.01
C LEU A 138 -8.21 5.69 -1.08
N ALA A 139 -9.28 5.47 -0.31
CA ALA A 139 -10.00 4.19 -0.34
C ALA A 139 -10.57 3.89 -1.73
N LEU A 140 -11.16 4.90 -2.38
CA LEU A 140 -11.65 4.77 -3.76
C LEU A 140 -10.51 4.51 -4.75
N ALA A 141 -9.37 5.17 -4.58
CA ALA A 141 -8.21 4.96 -5.45
C ALA A 141 -7.62 3.54 -5.32
N LEU A 142 -7.68 2.94 -4.12
CA LEU A 142 -7.22 1.57 -3.85
C LEU A 142 -8.21 0.49 -4.35
N LEU A 143 -9.51 0.78 -4.31
CA LEU A 143 -10.55 -0.16 -4.69
C LEU A 143 -10.83 -0.15 -6.20
N LYS A 144 -10.69 1.02 -6.85
CA LYS A 144 -11.03 1.21 -8.27
C LYS A 144 -9.92 0.70 -9.18
N ASP A 145 -10.27 -0.28 -10.01
CA ASP A 145 -9.37 -0.83 -11.01
C ASP A 145 -9.21 0.09 -12.25
N ARG A 146 -8.35 -0.34 -13.17
CA ARG A 146 -8.12 0.33 -14.46
C ARG A 146 -9.31 0.42 -15.41
N LYS A 147 -10.35 -0.40 -15.22
CA LYS A 147 -11.62 -0.31 -15.96
C LYS A 147 -12.58 0.67 -15.30
N GLY A 148 -12.24 1.17 -14.12
CA GLY A 148 -13.09 2.02 -13.30
C GLY A 148 -14.10 1.22 -12.46
N GLN A 149 -13.86 -0.07 -12.27
CA GLN A 149 -14.71 -0.99 -11.53
C GLN A 149 -14.20 -1.19 -10.11
N ILE A 150 -15.12 -1.43 -9.19
CA ILE A 150 -14.87 -1.83 -7.80
C ILE A 150 -15.65 -3.12 -7.60
N ASP A 151 -14.94 -4.22 -7.35
CA ASP A 151 -15.53 -5.53 -7.08
C ASP A 151 -15.23 -5.92 -5.64
N ILE A 152 -16.29 -6.12 -4.85
CA ILE A 152 -16.21 -6.36 -3.42
C ILE A 152 -17.04 -7.60 -3.07
N ASP A 153 -16.36 -8.59 -2.49
CA ASP A 153 -16.99 -9.68 -1.74
C ASP A 153 -17.07 -9.28 -0.27
N LEU A 154 -18.28 -9.04 0.23
CA LEU A 154 -18.55 -8.63 1.61
C LEU A 154 -19.39 -9.67 2.35
N PRO A 155 -18.78 -10.74 2.89
CA PRO A 155 -19.49 -11.70 3.71
C PRO A 155 -19.89 -11.05 5.04
N VAL A 156 -21.11 -11.37 5.50
CA VAL A 156 -21.63 -10.89 6.78
C VAL A 156 -22.25 -12.03 7.57
N ARG A 157 -22.17 -11.90 8.90
CA ARG A 157 -22.79 -12.84 9.83
C ARG A 157 -23.31 -12.07 11.03
N GLY A 158 -24.46 -12.49 11.56
CA GLY A 158 -25.03 -11.90 12.77
C GLY A 158 -25.94 -12.86 13.51
N ASN A 159 -26.12 -12.61 14.81
CA ASN A 159 -27.02 -13.39 15.67
C ASN A 159 -28.28 -12.56 15.93
N LEU A 160 -29.45 -13.08 15.57
CA LEU A 160 -30.74 -12.41 15.77
C LEU A 160 -31.18 -12.37 17.24
N ASN A 161 -30.52 -13.12 18.14
CA ASN A 161 -30.75 -13.01 19.59
C ASN A 161 -29.99 -11.86 20.23
N ASP A 162 -29.05 -11.23 19.52
CA ASP A 162 -28.31 -10.09 20.05
C ASP A 162 -29.25 -8.86 20.08
N PRO A 163 -29.47 -8.22 21.23
CA PRO A 163 -30.34 -7.05 21.34
C PRO A 163 -29.88 -5.86 20.49
N ASP A 164 -28.58 -5.76 20.18
CA ASP A 164 -28.01 -4.71 19.35
C ASP A 164 -28.00 -5.09 17.85
N PHE A 165 -28.52 -6.27 17.50
CA PHE A 165 -28.56 -6.73 16.11
C PHE A 165 -29.47 -5.84 15.26
N SER A 166 -28.92 -5.37 14.14
CA SER A 166 -29.69 -4.77 13.05
C SER A 166 -29.09 -5.19 11.71
N TYR A 167 -29.95 -5.50 10.73
CA TYR A 167 -29.48 -5.88 9.39
C TYR A 167 -28.60 -4.80 8.78
N GLY A 168 -29.02 -3.53 8.85
CA GLY A 168 -28.23 -2.39 8.39
C GLY A 168 -26.90 -2.25 9.12
N GLY A 169 -26.90 -2.37 10.45
CA GLY A 169 -25.68 -2.27 11.25
C GLY A 169 -24.64 -3.34 10.90
N VAL A 170 -25.06 -4.59 10.68
CA VAL A 170 -24.14 -5.65 10.26
C VAL A 170 -23.48 -5.32 8.90
N ILE A 171 -24.25 -4.83 7.92
CA ILE A 171 -23.70 -4.44 6.61
C ILE A 171 -22.75 -3.25 6.72
N TRP A 172 -23.15 -2.19 7.44
CA TRP A 172 -22.33 -0.99 7.59
C TRP A 172 -21.07 -1.24 8.41
N ASN A 173 -21.10 -2.11 9.42
CA ASN A 173 -19.91 -2.53 10.14
C ASN A 173 -18.94 -3.28 9.23
N ALA A 174 -19.44 -4.19 8.39
CA ALA A 174 -18.60 -4.92 7.44
C ALA A 174 -17.95 -3.96 6.44
N LEU A 175 -18.71 -3.03 5.86
CA LEU A 175 -18.19 -2.02 4.94
C LEU A 175 -17.21 -1.06 5.63
N GLY A 176 -17.52 -0.61 6.84
CA GLY A 176 -16.65 0.25 7.63
C GLY A 176 -15.32 -0.41 7.97
N ASN A 177 -15.33 -1.69 8.32
CA ASN A 177 -14.12 -2.49 8.52
C ASN A 177 -13.30 -2.63 7.24
N LEU A 178 -13.94 -2.84 6.08
CA LEU A 178 -13.26 -2.87 4.79
C LEU A 178 -12.59 -1.53 4.49
N LEU A 179 -13.32 -0.41 4.58
CA LEU A 179 -12.78 0.92 4.29
C LEU A 179 -11.68 1.32 5.29
N THR A 180 -11.83 0.95 6.56
CA THR A 180 -10.81 1.18 7.59
C THR A 180 -9.52 0.42 7.26
N LYS A 181 -9.61 -0.87 6.91
CA LYS A 181 -8.43 -1.67 6.52
C LYS A 181 -7.70 -1.07 5.31
N VAL A 182 -8.46 -0.62 4.32
CA VAL A 182 -7.92 0.04 3.12
C VAL A 182 -7.19 1.34 3.50
N ALA A 183 -7.73 2.11 4.44
CA ALA A 183 -7.11 3.34 4.92
C ALA A 183 -5.87 3.10 5.80
N THR A 184 -5.87 2.08 6.66
CA THR A 184 -4.78 1.82 7.60
C THR A 184 -3.64 1.00 7.00
N SER A 185 -3.90 0.25 5.93
CA SER A 185 -2.93 -0.68 5.34
C SER A 185 -2.97 -0.65 3.80
N PRO A 186 -2.73 0.51 3.16
CA PRO A 186 -2.87 0.67 1.72
C PRO A 186 -1.90 -0.24 0.94
N PHE A 187 -0.68 -0.47 1.47
CA PHE A 187 0.31 -1.36 0.85
C PHE A 187 -0.07 -2.85 0.93
N ALA A 188 -0.78 -3.29 1.98
CA ALA A 188 -1.31 -4.64 2.09
C ALA A 188 -2.31 -4.95 0.96
N MET A 189 -3.16 -3.99 0.62
CA MET A 189 -4.13 -4.12 -0.47
C MET A 189 -3.44 -4.27 -1.82
N VAL A 190 -2.47 -3.40 -2.13
CA VAL A 190 -1.74 -3.48 -3.41
C VAL A 190 -0.84 -4.71 -3.49
N GLY A 191 -0.22 -5.14 -2.38
CA GLY A 191 0.56 -6.36 -2.30
C GLY A 191 -0.26 -7.61 -2.62
N GLY A 192 -1.51 -7.67 -2.12
CA GLY A 192 -2.44 -8.77 -2.41
C GLY A 192 -2.79 -8.94 -3.90
N LEU A 193 -2.72 -7.87 -4.70
CA LEU A 193 -2.97 -7.92 -6.16
C LEU A 193 -1.82 -8.58 -6.93
N VAL A 194 -0.61 -8.50 -6.40
CA VAL A 194 0.63 -8.94 -7.07
C VAL A 194 1.29 -10.12 -6.37
N GLY A 195 0.61 -10.72 -5.38
CA GLY A 195 1.12 -11.88 -4.64
C GLY A 195 2.32 -11.59 -3.75
N SER A 196 2.48 -10.34 -3.30
CA SER A 196 3.57 -9.88 -2.42
C SER A 196 3.03 -9.56 -1.01
N SER A 197 3.85 -9.79 0.02
CA SER A 197 3.61 -9.30 1.38
C SER A 197 3.62 -7.78 1.37
N GLY A 198 2.45 -7.14 1.49
CA GLY A 198 2.36 -5.67 1.37
C GLY A 198 3.12 -4.88 2.43
N ASP A 199 3.47 -5.48 3.57
CA ASP A 199 4.35 -4.86 4.58
C ASP A 199 5.76 -4.60 4.05
N ASP A 200 6.19 -5.33 3.02
CA ASP A 200 7.50 -5.16 2.38
C ASP A 200 7.50 -4.09 1.29
N LEU A 201 6.33 -3.66 0.81
CA LEU A 201 6.19 -2.67 -0.27
C LEU A 201 6.14 -1.23 0.24
N GLN A 202 5.99 -1.00 1.54
CA GLN A 202 5.85 0.33 2.12
C GLN A 202 7.20 1.08 2.26
N TYR A 203 8.31 0.42 1.98
CA TYR A 203 9.64 1.01 1.99
C TYR A 203 10.58 0.30 1.01
N VAL A 204 11.69 0.97 0.68
CA VAL A 204 12.81 0.40 -0.06
C VAL A 204 14.04 0.39 0.82
N VAL A 205 14.74 -0.74 0.88
CA VAL A 205 15.92 -0.91 1.75
C VAL A 205 17.19 -0.56 1.00
N PHE A 206 18.03 0.28 1.60
CA PHE A 206 19.36 0.59 1.07
C PHE A 206 20.44 0.26 2.10
N PRO A 207 21.60 -0.27 1.68
CA PRO A 207 22.77 -0.34 2.55
C PRO A 207 23.27 1.07 2.93
N ALA A 208 23.91 1.17 4.09
CA ALA A 208 24.47 2.42 4.59
C ALA A 208 25.44 3.07 3.59
N GLY A 209 25.27 4.37 3.33
CA GLY A 209 26.06 5.16 2.39
C GLY A 209 25.84 4.84 0.91
N ILE A 210 24.95 3.90 0.58
CA ILE A 210 24.72 3.42 -0.79
C ILE A 210 23.33 3.85 -1.28
N ALA A 211 23.27 4.33 -2.52
CA ALA A 211 22.02 4.70 -3.21
C ALA A 211 21.61 3.72 -4.34
N HIS A 212 22.38 2.64 -4.53
CA HIS A 212 22.07 1.62 -5.54
C HIS A 212 20.94 0.70 -5.07
N LEU A 213 19.97 0.45 -5.95
CA LEU A 213 18.88 -0.49 -5.72
C LEU A 213 19.38 -1.93 -5.87
N SER A 214 19.29 -2.72 -4.81
CA SER A 214 19.62 -4.15 -4.87
C SER A 214 18.59 -4.94 -5.70
N PRO A 215 18.95 -6.11 -6.25
CA PRO A 215 17.99 -6.91 -7.03
C PRO A 215 16.68 -7.24 -6.31
N PRO A 216 16.66 -7.61 -5.00
CA PRO A 216 15.40 -7.83 -4.28
C PRO A 216 14.50 -6.58 -4.22
N GLU A 217 15.09 -5.39 -4.09
CA GLU A 217 14.34 -4.14 -4.05
C GLU A 217 13.81 -3.74 -5.44
N GLN A 218 14.54 -4.09 -6.50
CA GLN A 218 14.04 -3.95 -7.87
C GLN A 218 12.81 -4.84 -8.13
N GLU A 219 12.80 -6.07 -7.62
CA GLU A 219 11.62 -6.96 -7.70
C GLU A 219 10.41 -6.39 -6.95
N LYS A 220 10.63 -5.84 -5.74
CA LYS A 220 9.58 -5.14 -4.98
C LYS A 220 9.01 -3.95 -5.76
N LEU A 221 9.89 -3.12 -6.34
CA LEU A 221 9.46 -1.96 -7.13
C LEU A 221 8.74 -2.35 -8.42
N ASN A 222 9.11 -3.48 -9.04
CA ASN A 222 8.37 -4.04 -10.18
C ASN A 222 6.95 -4.47 -9.77
N ALA A 223 6.80 -5.15 -8.63
CA ALA A 223 5.50 -5.54 -8.09
C ALA A 223 4.65 -4.29 -7.76
N LEU A 224 5.25 -3.27 -7.15
CA LEU A 224 4.57 -1.99 -6.88
C LEU A 224 4.14 -1.30 -8.18
N GLY A 225 4.99 -1.27 -9.21
CA GLY A 225 4.67 -0.72 -10.53
C GLY A 225 3.46 -1.41 -11.17
N GLN A 226 3.38 -2.74 -11.09
CA GLN A 226 2.22 -3.51 -11.58
C GLN A 226 0.94 -3.15 -10.81
N ALA A 227 1.01 -3.03 -9.50
CA ALA A 227 -0.15 -2.67 -8.70
C ALA A 227 -0.63 -1.24 -8.99
N LEU A 228 0.29 -0.29 -9.15
CA LEU A 228 -0.02 1.09 -9.58
C LEU A 228 -0.61 1.14 -10.99
N ALA A 229 -0.21 0.24 -11.89
CA ALA A 229 -0.80 0.12 -13.23
C ALA A 229 -2.25 -0.38 -13.18
N ASP A 230 -2.57 -1.31 -12.27
CA ASP A 230 -3.93 -1.79 -12.08
C ASP A 230 -4.82 -0.78 -11.33
N ARG A 231 -4.23 0.10 -10.52
CA ARG A 231 -4.88 1.15 -9.75
C ARG A 231 -4.50 2.55 -10.25
N PRO A 232 -5.04 3.03 -11.38
CA PRO A 232 -4.61 4.28 -12.02
C PRO A 232 -4.91 5.55 -11.22
N ALA A 233 -5.83 5.47 -10.25
CA ALA A 233 -6.18 6.58 -9.38
C ALA A 233 -5.18 6.79 -8.22
N LEU A 234 -4.17 5.93 -8.06
CA LEU A 234 -3.13 6.08 -7.05
C LEU A 234 -1.92 6.88 -7.57
N ARG A 235 -1.28 7.62 -6.68
CA ARG A 235 0.10 8.09 -6.82
C ARG A 235 0.97 7.55 -5.70
N LEU A 236 2.26 7.60 -5.95
CA LEU A 236 3.31 7.25 -5.01
C LEU A 236 4.12 8.50 -4.66
N ASP A 237 4.22 8.76 -3.36
CA ASP A 237 5.14 9.74 -2.80
C ASP A 237 6.36 9.01 -2.23
N ILE A 238 7.56 9.46 -2.61
CA ILE A 238 8.84 8.86 -2.22
C ILE A 238 9.59 9.85 -1.33
N ALA A 239 9.77 9.51 -0.06
CA ALA A 239 10.57 10.28 0.87
C ALA A 239 11.94 9.63 1.00
N GLY A 240 12.92 10.11 0.23
CA GLY A 240 14.30 9.65 0.31
C GLY A 240 14.82 9.63 1.73
N ALA A 241 15.51 8.58 2.16
CA ALA A 241 15.99 8.47 3.54
C ALA A 241 17.50 8.45 3.64
N ALA A 242 18.03 9.10 4.68
CA ALA A 242 19.41 8.88 5.13
C ALA A 242 19.49 8.99 6.66
N ASP A 243 20.10 8.01 7.30
CA ASP A 243 20.31 7.99 8.75
C ASP A 243 21.71 8.56 9.10
N PRO A 244 21.79 9.69 9.82
CA PRO A 244 23.06 10.28 10.23
C PRO A 244 23.99 9.35 11.04
N GLN A 245 23.47 8.32 11.71
CA GLN A 245 24.27 7.37 12.50
C GLN A 245 25.03 6.39 11.62
N VAL A 246 24.32 5.69 10.72
CA VAL A 246 24.92 4.65 9.87
C VAL A 246 25.42 5.18 8.53
N ASP A 247 24.70 6.12 7.90
CA ASP A 247 25.07 6.61 6.57
C ASP A 247 26.32 7.50 6.60
N ARG A 248 26.64 8.17 7.71
CA ARG A 248 27.92 8.90 7.81
C ARG A 248 29.11 7.95 7.71
N GLN A 249 29.04 6.81 8.40
CA GLN A 249 30.09 5.79 8.32
C GLN A 249 30.17 5.18 6.92
N GLY A 250 29.01 4.83 6.34
CA GLY A 250 28.94 4.29 4.98
C GLY A 250 29.46 5.28 3.92
N LEU A 251 29.11 6.56 4.02
CA LEU A 251 29.61 7.62 3.14
C LEU A 251 31.11 7.84 3.31
N ALA A 252 31.63 7.83 4.55
CA ALA A 252 33.06 7.91 4.81
C ALA A 252 33.80 6.73 4.18
N ALA A 253 33.26 5.51 4.31
CA ALA A 253 33.82 4.32 3.69
C ALA A 253 33.82 4.39 2.16
N GLY A 254 32.73 4.87 1.55
CA GLY A 254 32.66 5.09 0.11
C GLY A 254 33.65 6.17 -0.38
N GLN A 255 33.85 7.25 0.39
CA GLN A 255 34.85 8.27 0.08
C GLN A 255 36.27 7.73 0.17
N LEU A 256 36.57 6.95 1.22
CA LEU A 256 37.87 6.28 1.39
C LEU A 256 38.16 5.37 0.19
N LEU A 257 37.20 4.52 -0.19
CA LEU A 257 37.33 3.64 -1.35
C LEU A 257 37.63 4.41 -2.65
N LYS A 258 36.90 5.51 -2.90
CA LYS A 258 37.16 6.37 -4.07
C LYS A 258 38.55 6.99 -4.05
N GLN A 259 39.08 7.35 -2.88
CA GLN A 259 40.45 7.86 -2.74
C GLN A 259 41.48 6.77 -3.09
N LEU A 260 41.27 5.53 -2.62
CA LEU A 260 42.12 4.38 -2.96
C LEU A 260 42.07 4.06 -4.46
N GLN A 261 40.88 4.00 -5.06
CA GLN A 261 40.70 3.80 -6.51
C GLN A 261 41.39 4.89 -7.33
N LYS A 262 41.25 6.16 -6.92
CA LYS A 262 41.94 7.29 -7.56
C LYS A 262 43.46 7.16 -7.47
N ARG A 263 44.00 6.73 -6.32
CA ARG A 263 45.44 6.47 -6.17
C ARG A 263 45.90 5.35 -7.11
N LYS A 264 45.17 4.23 -7.16
CA LYS A 264 45.45 3.13 -8.10
C LYS A 264 45.46 3.63 -9.55
N PHE A 265 44.47 4.44 -9.94
CA PHE A 265 44.39 5.02 -11.28
C PHE A 265 45.61 5.88 -11.65
N VAL A 266 46.06 6.74 -10.71
CA VAL A 266 47.24 7.60 -10.90
C VAL A 266 48.53 6.79 -10.93
N GLN A 267 48.70 5.82 -10.01
CA GLN A 267 49.89 4.96 -9.94
C GLN A 267 49.98 3.97 -11.13
N GLY A 268 48.83 3.50 -11.65
CA GLY A 268 48.71 2.51 -12.72
C GLY A 268 48.61 3.08 -14.13
N SER A 269 48.96 4.36 -14.35
CA SER A 269 48.92 5.02 -15.67
C SER A 269 49.99 4.46 -16.65
N SER A 270 49.77 3.23 -17.12
CA SER A 270 50.41 2.64 -18.30
C SER A 270 49.29 2.23 -19.27
N SER A 271 48.96 3.10 -20.23
CA SER A 271 48.19 2.86 -21.48
C SER A 271 46.83 2.12 -21.50
N THR A 272 46.40 1.40 -20.46
CA THR A 272 45.27 0.43 -20.50
C THR A 272 43.97 0.95 -19.87
N THR A 273 43.99 2.16 -19.29
CA THR A 273 42.87 2.73 -18.48
C THR A 273 42.15 3.92 -19.14
N LYS A 274 42.37 4.18 -20.44
CA LYS A 274 41.65 5.26 -21.14
C LYS A 274 40.16 4.90 -21.29
N GLY A 275 39.31 5.59 -20.54
CA GLY A 275 37.84 5.51 -20.65
C GLY A 275 37.14 4.72 -19.54
N VAL A 276 37.87 4.18 -18.56
CA VAL A 276 37.29 3.49 -17.39
C VAL A 276 36.93 4.51 -16.31
N SER A 277 35.71 4.44 -15.77
CA SER A 277 35.29 5.31 -14.65
C SER A 277 35.95 4.88 -13.34
N LEU A 278 36.23 5.82 -12.43
CA LEU A 278 36.93 5.52 -11.16
C LEU A 278 36.22 4.43 -10.34
N GLU A 279 34.89 4.42 -10.37
CA GLU A 279 34.03 3.48 -9.65
C GLU A 279 34.14 2.04 -10.19
N GLN A 280 34.66 1.84 -11.41
CA GLN A 280 34.85 0.52 -12.03
C GLN A 280 36.23 -0.10 -11.73
N ILE A 281 37.08 0.62 -10.99
CA ILE A 281 38.42 0.14 -10.64
C ILE A 281 38.28 -0.80 -9.44
N GLU A 282 38.38 -2.10 -9.69
CA GLU A 282 38.46 -3.10 -8.63
C GLU A 282 39.82 -3.02 -7.92
N LEU A 283 39.83 -3.19 -6.59
CA LEU A 283 41.03 -3.28 -5.77
C LEU A 283 41.16 -4.72 -5.28
N SER A 284 42.30 -5.38 -5.50
CA SER A 284 42.59 -6.64 -4.82
C SER A 284 42.82 -6.39 -3.32
N PRO A 285 42.63 -7.39 -2.45
CA PRO A 285 42.90 -7.24 -1.02
C PRO A 285 44.32 -6.72 -0.72
N GLU A 286 45.32 -7.21 -1.45
CA GLU A 286 46.72 -6.80 -1.28
C GLU A 286 46.95 -5.36 -1.75
N GLU A 287 46.28 -4.93 -2.83
CA GLU A 287 46.34 -3.56 -3.31
C GLU A 287 45.65 -2.59 -2.35
N GLU A 288 44.50 -2.99 -1.80
CA GLU A 288 43.76 -2.21 -0.82
C GLU A 288 44.61 -1.99 0.43
N GLU A 289 45.18 -3.05 1.01
CA GLU A 289 46.04 -2.96 2.18
C GLU A 289 47.25 -2.04 1.94
N ARG A 290 47.93 -2.20 0.80
CA ARG A 290 49.08 -1.36 0.44
C ARG A 290 48.69 0.11 0.31
N LEU A 291 47.64 0.42 -0.44
CA LEU A 291 47.20 1.79 -0.67
C LEU A 291 46.65 2.44 0.60
N LEU A 292 46.01 1.65 1.46
CA LEU A 292 45.51 2.08 2.76
C LEU A 292 46.67 2.41 3.72
N GLN A 293 47.71 1.59 3.74
CA GLN A 293 48.93 1.86 4.51
C GLN A 293 49.64 3.12 4.00
N GLU A 294 49.80 3.29 2.69
CA GLU A 294 50.40 4.49 2.08
C GLU A 294 49.64 5.76 2.52
N MET A 295 48.32 5.73 2.42
CA MET A 295 47.48 6.87 2.80
C MET A 295 47.50 7.16 4.29
N TYR A 296 47.51 6.11 5.13
CA TYR A 296 47.66 6.26 6.58
C TYR A 296 48.97 6.94 6.96
N VAL A 297 50.09 6.48 6.39
CA VAL A 297 51.43 7.03 6.65
C VAL A 297 51.53 8.47 6.17
N GLU A 298 50.96 8.81 5.02
CA GLU A 298 50.94 10.19 4.52
C GLU A 298 50.16 11.14 5.44
N GLN A 299 49.03 10.70 5.99
CA GLN A 299 48.14 11.56 6.77
C GLN A 299 48.52 11.66 8.25
N PHE A 300 48.96 10.55 8.85
CA PHE A 300 49.23 10.47 10.29
C PHE A 300 50.72 10.27 10.62
N GLY A 301 51.57 10.07 9.61
CA GLY A 301 52.98 9.73 9.79
C GLY A 301 53.20 8.29 10.27
N SER A 302 54.47 7.85 10.29
CA SER A 302 54.87 6.52 10.75
C SER A 302 54.89 6.34 12.28
N ARG A 303 54.27 7.24 13.06
CA ARG A 303 54.31 7.18 14.54
C ARG A 303 53.11 6.42 15.08
N SER A 304 53.29 5.13 15.31
CA SER A 304 52.58 4.40 16.37
C SER A 304 52.82 5.15 17.68
N THR A 305 51.83 5.83 18.24
CA THR A 305 51.90 6.29 19.64
C THR A 305 51.57 5.10 20.52
N PRO A 306 52.53 4.54 21.28
CA PRO A 306 52.21 3.51 22.25
C PRO A 306 51.34 4.12 23.36
N PRO A 307 50.45 3.34 24.02
CA PRO A 307 50.04 3.70 25.37
C PRO A 307 51.30 3.83 26.22
N SER A 308 51.35 4.83 27.10
CA SER A 308 52.50 5.21 27.94
C SER A 308 52.91 4.16 29.01
N SER A 309 52.79 2.87 28.71
CA SER A 309 53.23 1.76 29.55
C SER A 309 53.49 0.52 28.69
N SER A 310 54.64 0.45 28.02
CA SER A 310 55.17 -0.83 27.55
C SER A 310 56.70 -0.84 27.70
N PRO A 311 57.29 -1.86 28.34
CA PRO A 311 58.73 -1.94 28.56
C PRO A 311 59.48 -2.24 27.26
N GLU A 312 60.74 -1.81 27.23
CA GLU A 312 61.70 -1.89 26.13
C GLU A 312 61.75 -3.28 25.45
N GLY A 313 61.60 -3.29 24.11
CA GLY A 313 62.05 -4.42 23.28
C GLY A 313 61.10 -4.96 22.19
N LYS A 314 59.89 -4.42 22.00
CA LYS A 314 59.04 -4.80 20.85
C LYS A 314 59.19 -3.79 19.71
N ALA A 315 59.32 -4.30 18.48
CA ALA A 315 59.28 -3.51 17.25
C ALA A 315 58.06 -2.57 17.27
N PRO A 316 58.11 -1.39 16.63
CA PRO A 316 56.95 -0.51 16.57
C PRO A 316 55.75 -1.31 16.02
N ASP A 317 54.69 -1.42 16.82
CA ASP A 317 53.44 -2.06 16.38
C ASP A 317 52.92 -1.25 15.19
N ILE A 318 53.09 -1.79 13.99
CA ILE A 318 52.43 -1.29 12.80
C ILE A 318 50.94 -1.56 13.03
N PRO A 319 50.07 -0.52 13.03
CA PRO A 319 48.64 -0.74 13.24
C PRO A 319 48.11 -1.74 12.20
N SER A 320 47.15 -2.57 12.59
CA SER A 320 46.53 -3.52 11.67
C SER A 320 45.84 -2.77 10.50
N PRO A 321 45.62 -3.42 9.35
CA PRO A 321 44.85 -2.81 8.25
C PRO A 321 43.48 -2.26 8.70
N GLU A 322 42.81 -2.95 9.63
CA GLU A 322 41.53 -2.51 10.20
C GLU A 322 41.67 -1.26 11.08
N GLU A 323 42.72 -1.18 11.91
CA GLU A 323 43.00 -0.01 12.75
C GLU A 323 43.35 1.22 11.90
N MET A 324 44.17 1.02 10.86
CA MET A 324 44.50 2.07 9.89
C MET A 324 43.23 2.56 9.17
N ARG A 325 42.36 1.63 8.75
CA ARG A 325 41.09 1.94 8.09
C ARG A 325 40.20 2.76 9.01
N SER A 326 40.00 2.30 10.24
CA SER A 326 39.17 2.98 11.24
C SER A 326 39.62 4.43 11.44
N LYS A 327 40.92 4.64 11.66
CA LYS A 327 41.47 5.99 11.87
C LYS A 327 41.36 6.88 10.64
N LEU A 328 41.52 6.32 9.44
CA LEU A 328 41.29 7.04 8.18
C LEU A 328 39.82 7.45 8.05
N LEU A 329 38.88 6.56 8.37
CA LEU A 329 37.43 6.86 8.35
C LEU A 329 37.07 7.96 9.35
N GLU A 330 37.62 7.94 10.56
CA GLU A 330 37.42 9.00 11.57
C GLU A 330 37.87 10.39 11.09
N SER A 331 38.85 10.44 10.18
CA SER A 331 39.32 11.70 9.60
C SER A 331 38.44 12.24 8.47
N ILE A 332 37.56 11.40 7.91
CA ILE A 332 36.66 11.78 6.84
C ILE A 332 35.41 12.40 7.46
N LYS A 333 35.32 13.73 7.37
CA LYS A 333 34.15 14.47 7.83
C LYS A 333 33.03 14.39 6.78
N VAL A 334 31.89 13.82 7.17
CA VAL A 334 30.68 13.79 6.36
C VAL A 334 29.71 14.86 6.84
N GLU A 335 29.43 15.83 5.97
CA GLU A 335 28.52 16.95 6.27
C GLU A 335 27.05 16.56 6.04
N ASP A 336 26.13 17.27 6.69
CA ASP A 336 24.69 17.00 6.59
C ASP A 336 24.13 17.17 5.16
N GLU A 337 24.75 18.02 4.34
CA GLU A 337 24.43 18.17 2.92
C GLU A 337 24.65 16.85 2.16
N GLN A 338 25.68 16.08 2.52
CA GLN A 338 25.97 14.80 1.87
C GLN A 338 24.95 13.73 2.24
N LEU A 339 24.42 13.75 3.48
CA LEU A 339 23.31 12.90 3.89
C LEU A 339 22.04 13.26 3.12
N ARG A 340 21.74 14.55 2.98
CA ARG A 340 20.60 15.02 2.19
C ARG A 340 20.73 14.61 0.72
N LEU A 341 21.93 14.71 0.15
CA LEU A 341 22.21 14.26 -1.21
C LEU A 341 22.02 12.74 -1.35
N LEU A 342 22.48 11.94 -0.40
CA LEU A 342 22.28 10.49 -0.39
C LEU A 342 20.79 10.13 -0.39
N ALA A 343 20.01 10.79 0.48
CA ALA A 343 18.56 10.59 0.54
C ALA A 343 17.89 10.96 -0.80
N GLN A 344 18.28 12.07 -1.42
CA GLN A 344 17.79 12.47 -2.75
C GLN A 344 18.15 11.45 -3.83
N GLN A 345 19.39 10.94 -3.82
CA GLN A 345 19.84 9.91 -4.76
C GLN A 345 19.03 8.61 -4.63
N ARG A 346 18.76 8.16 -3.40
CA ARG A 346 17.90 7.00 -3.14
C ARG A 346 16.48 7.21 -3.69
N ALA A 347 15.87 8.35 -3.41
CA ALA A 347 14.54 8.69 -3.91
C ALA A 347 14.49 8.76 -5.43
N GLN A 348 15.52 9.36 -6.04
CA GLN A 348 15.65 9.46 -7.49
C GLN A 348 15.83 8.09 -8.14
N GLY A 349 16.65 7.21 -7.55
CA GLY A 349 16.83 5.84 -8.05
C GLY A 349 15.52 5.05 -8.05
N ILE A 350 14.74 5.14 -6.97
CA ILE A 350 13.39 4.52 -6.90
C ILE A 350 12.49 5.06 -8.01
N ARG A 351 12.44 6.40 -8.17
CA ARG A 351 11.62 7.04 -9.19
C ARG A 351 12.03 6.59 -10.59
N GLU A 352 13.32 6.69 -10.94
CA GLU A 352 13.83 6.29 -12.25
C GLU A 352 13.48 4.84 -12.58
N PHE A 353 13.65 3.94 -11.61
CA PHE A 353 13.27 2.54 -11.75
C PHE A 353 11.77 2.38 -12.03
N LEU A 354 10.90 3.04 -11.26
CA LEU A 354 9.44 2.97 -11.45
C LEU A 354 8.99 3.52 -12.80
N LEU A 355 9.66 4.56 -13.32
CA LEU A 355 9.33 5.14 -14.63
C LEU A 355 9.79 4.24 -15.77
N GLN A 356 10.99 3.67 -15.68
CA GLN A 356 11.61 2.89 -16.76
C GLN A 356 11.13 1.44 -16.78
N GLU A 357 11.31 0.74 -15.66
CA GLU A 357 11.02 -0.69 -15.53
C GLU A 357 9.60 -0.93 -15.03
N GLY A 358 9.19 -0.17 -14.00
CA GLY A 358 7.83 -0.25 -13.43
C GLY A 358 6.73 0.31 -14.36
N LYS A 359 7.11 1.05 -15.41
CA LYS A 359 6.21 1.70 -16.40
C LYS A 359 5.12 2.58 -15.77
N VAL A 360 5.39 3.17 -14.62
CA VAL A 360 4.50 4.12 -13.96
C VAL A 360 4.66 5.49 -14.62
N SER A 361 3.56 6.21 -14.81
CA SER A 361 3.60 7.55 -15.40
C SER A 361 4.25 8.57 -14.46
N GLY A 362 5.03 9.50 -15.00
CA GLY A 362 5.82 10.47 -14.24
C GLY A 362 5.02 11.48 -13.42
N ASP A 363 3.77 11.73 -13.81
CA ASP A 363 2.79 12.54 -13.08
C ASP A 363 2.20 11.83 -11.84
N ARG A 364 2.52 10.54 -11.64
CA ARG A 364 2.04 9.73 -10.52
C ARG A 364 3.12 9.37 -9.51
N VAL A 365 4.37 9.81 -9.71
CA VAL A 365 5.50 9.52 -8.83
C VAL A 365 6.17 10.81 -8.40
N PHE A 366 6.01 11.15 -7.12
CA PHE A 366 6.49 12.40 -6.53
C PHE A 366 7.65 12.15 -5.58
N LEU A 367 8.61 13.06 -5.59
CA LEU A 367 9.65 13.13 -4.56
C LEU A 367 9.20 14.14 -3.51
N VAL A 368 9.20 13.74 -2.24
CA VAL A 368 8.85 14.61 -1.11
C VAL A 368 10.09 14.91 -0.25
N GLU A 369 9.91 15.66 0.83
CA GLU A 369 11.00 16.05 1.71
C GLU A 369 11.78 14.82 2.22
N PRO A 370 13.14 14.84 2.16
CA PRO A 370 13.94 13.74 2.66
C PRO A 370 13.75 13.47 4.15
N ASN A 371 13.69 12.20 4.53
CA ASN A 371 13.65 11.74 5.91
C ASN A 371 15.07 11.51 6.45
N LEU A 372 15.52 12.38 7.37
CA LEU A 372 16.81 12.26 8.06
C LEU A 372 16.74 11.52 9.41
N HIS A 373 15.58 10.96 9.74
CA HIS A 373 15.34 10.12 10.90
C HIS A 373 14.56 8.86 10.50
N PRO A 374 15.10 8.05 9.58
CA PRO A 374 14.41 6.86 9.10
C PRO A 374 14.43 5.72 10.12
N VAL A 375 13.70 4.66 9.80
CA VAL A 375 13.84 3.37 10.49
C VAL A 375 15.08 2.68 9.93
N THR A 376 15.98 2.28 10.83
CA THR A 376 17.25 1.65 10.51
C THR A 376 17.31 0.29 11.21
N GLU A 377 17.68 -0.74 10.44
CA GLU A 377 17.91 -2.09 10.95
C GLU A 377 19.31 -2.51 10.53
N GLU A 378 20.17 -2.76 11.51
CA GLU A 378 21.59 -3.08 11.32
C GLU A 378 22.31 -2.01 10.46
N GLU A 379 22.86 -2.40 9.31
CA GLU A 379 23.55 -1.52 8.37
C GLU A 379 22.66 -1.08 7.19
N THR A 380 21.34 -1.16 7.35
CA THR A 380 20.38 -0.83 6.29
C THR A 380 19.38 0.25 6.71
N VAL A 381 19.03 1.10 5.75
CA VAL A 381 18.16 2.25 5.92
C VAL A 381 16.91 2.06 5.09
N ARG A 382 15.73 2.15 5.73
CA ARG A 382 14.44 2.09 5.05
C ARG A 382 14.06 3.46 4.49
N THR A 383 13.86 3.53 3.18
CA THR A 383 13.30 4.68 2.47
C THR A 383 11.78 4.51 2.37
N PRO A 384 10.98 5.26 3.15
CA PRO A 384 9.53 5.06 3.19
C PRO A 384 8.85 5.52 1.90
N LEU A 385 7.78 4.81 1.56
CA LEU A 385 6.88 5.09 0.45
C LEU A 385 5.48 5.40 1.00
N ALA A 386 4.74 6.28 0.32
CA ALA A 386 3.36 6.59 0.68
C ALA A 386 2.45 6.56 -0.55
N LEU A 387 1.25 5.99 -0.38
CA LEU A 387 0.21 5.98 -1.40
C LEU A 387 -0.80 7.10 -1.13
N ALA A 388 -1.17 7.83 -2.16
CA ALA A 388 -2.20 8.84 -2.11
C ALA A 388 -3.14 8.73 -3.32
N ALA A 389 -4.32 9.33 -3.23
CA ALA A 389 -5.18 9.51 -4.40
C ALA A 389 -4.62 10.61 -5.33
N ASN A 390 -4.81 10.41 -6.64
CA ASN A 390 -4.52 11.39 -7.69
C ASN A 390 -5.53 12.53 -7.75
#